data_AF-A0A1Q5KUB8-F1
#
_entry.id   AF-A0A1Q5KUB8-F1
#
_cell.length_a   1.000
_cell.length_b   1.000
_cell.length_c   1.000
_cell.angle_alpha   90.00
_cell.angle_beta   90.00
_cell.angle_gamma   90.00
#
_symmetry.space_group_name_H-M   'P 1'
#
loop_
_entity.id
_entity.type
_entity.pdbx_description
1 polymer ?
#
loop_
_entity_poly.entity_id
_entity_poly.type
_entity_poly.pdbx_seq_one_letter_code
_entity_poly.pdbx_strand_id
1 'polypeptide(L)'
;MVTTVLIWWLVRDPAPYALSGGPAVHLTVRPEKSRYPEAGEVADEARLLLEVYVQRLRAGDADGLADLGAPWYTGRDRAARDLVDRYRAHAGGAAEAIVRDPAVPDLAGVELRFGDGRRQTLGISRDRDDVWWLQLGDGDPVAP
;
A
#
# COMPACT_ATOMS: atom_id res chain seq x y z
N MET A 1 31.61 -25.51 7.45
CA MET A 1 31.26 -24.10 7.21
C MET A 1 30.03 -24.07 6.33
N VAL A 2 28.86 -23.80 6.91
CA VAL A 2 27.66 -23.44 6.16
C VAL A 2 27.02 -22.28 6.92
N THR A 3 27.35 -21.09 6.42
CA THR A 3 26.67 -19.79 6.48
C THR A 3 25.54 -19.65 7.51
N THR A 4 25.89 -19.13 8.68
CA THR A 4 24.95 -18.55 9.64
C THR A 4 24.71 -17.09 9.26
N VAL A 5 23.88 -16.83 8.26
CA VAL A 5 23.41 -15.46 7.95
C VAL A 5 21.98 -15.56 7.48
N LEU A 6 20.99 -15.46 8.38
CA LEU A 6 19.57 -15.26 8.05
C LEU A 6 18.73 -15.14 9.34
N ILE A 7 19.08 -14.26 10.30
CA ILE A 7 18.22 -14.07 11.50
C ILE A 7 18.03 -12.58 11.88
N TRP A 8 18.61 -11.61 11.17
CA TRP A 8 18.45 -10.20 11.55
C TRP A 8 17.21 -9.48 10.98
N TRP A 9 16.49 -10.09 10.03
CA TRP A 9 15.28 -9.50 9.42
C TRP A 9 13.97 -9.79 10.16
N LEU A 10 13.94 -10.69 11.15
CA LEU A 10 12.72 -11.11 11.87
C LEU A 10 12.34 -10.21 13.06
N VAL A 11 13.09 -9.13 13.32
CA VAL A 11 12.92 -8.33 14.56
C VAL A 11 12.20 -6.99 14.32
N ARG A 12 11.95 -6.60 13.06
CA ARG A 12 11.25 -5.34 12.71
C ARG A 12 9.83 -5.56 12.16
N ASP A 13 9.26 -6.74 12.42
CA ASP A 13 7.88 -7.13 12.10
C ASP A 13 7.07 -7.22 13.42
N PRO A 14 5.79 -6.79 13.45
CA PRO A 14 5.01 -6.51 12.25
C PRO A 14 4.78 -5.04 11.96
N ALA A 15 4.79 -4.76 10.65
CA ALA A 15 4.03 -3.64 10.10
C ALA A 15 2.61 -3.68 10.71
N PRO A 16 1.97 -2.54 10.97
CA PRO A 16 0.70 -2.48 11.69
C PRO A 16 -0.48 -3.11 10.92
N TYR A 17 -0.22 -3.67 9.74
CA TYR A 17 -1.17 -4.35 8.88
C TYR A 17 -0.66 -5.72 8.46
N ALA A 18 -1.58 -6.67 8.34
CA ALA A 18 -1.32 -8.02 7.87
C ALA A 18 -2.44 -8.51 6.96
N LEU A 19 -2.12 -9.46 6.09
CA LEU A 19 -3.11 -10.20 5.32
C LEU A 19 -4.04 -10.94 6.28
N SER A 20 -5.33 -10.83 6.03
CA SER A 20 -6.36 -11.56 6.77
C SER A 20 -6.69 -12.88 6.07
N GLY A 21 -7.45 -13.75 6.74
CA GLY A 21 -8.09 -14.93 6.12
C GLY A 21 -9.17 -14.60 5.08
N GLY A 22 -9.22 -13.36 4.59
CA GLY A 22 -10.11 -12.88 3.54
C GLY A 22 -9.72 -13.39 2.14
N PRO A 23 -10.33 -12.83 1.08
CA PRO A 23 -10.11 -13.31 -0.27
C PRO A 23 -8.63 -13.21 -0.67
N ALA A 24 -8.09 -14.27 -1.27
CA ALA A 24 -6.75 -14.23 -1.84
C ALA A 24 -6.66 -13.15 -2.93
N VAL A 25 -5.52 -12.47 -3.03
CA VAL A 25 -5.28 -11.42 -4.03
C VAL A 25 -4.10 -11.78 -4.92
N HIS A 26 -4.22 -11.43 -6.20
CA HIS A 26 -3.16 -11.55 -7.17
C HIS A 26 -2.76 -10.14 -7.59
N LEU A 27 -1.75 -9.60 -6.91
CA LEU A 27 -1.21 -8.28 -7.15
C LEU A 27 0.21 -8.42 -7.70
N THR A 28 0.45 -7.83 -8.87
CA THR A 28 1.80 -7.61 -9.38
C THR A 28 2.22 -6.20 -8.99
N VAL A 29 3.25 -6.07 -8.16
CA VAL A 29 3.85 -4.77 -7.81
C VAL A 29 5.11 -4.58 -8.65
N ARG A 30 5.28 -3.42 -9.25
CA ARG A 30 6.50 -3.05 -9.96
C ARG A 30 6.78 -1.56 -9.84
N PRO A 31 8.05 -1.15 -9.90
CA PRO A 31 8.38 0.25 -10.09
C PRO A 31 7.97 0.72 -11.48
N GLU A 32 7.70 2.02 -11.60
CA GLU A 32 7.71 2.71 -12.88
C GLU A 32 9.09 2.52 -13.52
N LYS A 33 9.14 2.48 -14.86
CA LYS A 33 10.42 2.42 -15.57
C LYS A 33 11.14 3.75 -15.38
N SER A 34 11.97 3.83 -14.35
CA SER A 34 12.79 4.98 -14.04
C SER A 34 14.28 4.70 -14.25
N ARG A 35 15.05 5.78 -14.34
CA ARG A 35 16.51 5.77 -14.24
C ARG A 35 16.99 5.70 -12.78
N TYR A 36 16.10 5.89 -11.82
CA TYR A 36 16.38 6.03 -10.40
C TYR A 36 15.99 4.73 -9.67
N PRO A 37 16.91 4.07 -8.94
CA PRO A 37 16.65 2.79 -8.27
C PRO A 37 15.62 2.87 -7.13
N GLU A 38 15.34 4.07 -6.62
CA GLU A 38 14.54 4.35 -5.43
C GLU A 38 13.09 3.84 -5.57
N ALA A 39 12.49 3.90 -6.76
CA ALA A 39 11.16 3.34 -6.97
C ALA A 39 11.11 1.82 -6.79
N GLY A 40 12.22 1.12 -7.05
CA GLY A 40 12.34 -0.33 -6.83
C GLY A 40 12.30 -0.67 -5.35
N GLU A 41 13.06 0.07 -4.54
CA GLU A 41 13.08 -0.11 -3.08
C GLU A 41 11.70 0.18 -2.46
N VAL A 42 11.06 1.29 -2.85
CA VAL A 42 9.70 1.62 -2.39
C VAL A 42 8.68 0.56 -2.83
N ALA A 43 8.81 0.02 -4.04
CA ALA A 43 7.93 -1.04 -4.53
C ALA A 43 8.01 -2.32 -3.69
N ASP A 44 9.22 -2.70 -3.25
CA ASP A 44 9.42 -3.85 -2.40
C ASP A 44 8.95 -3.59 -0.96
N GLU A 45 9.25 -2.42 -0.39
CA GLU A 45 8.82 -2.04 0.97
C GLU A 45 7.30 -1.88 1.08
N ALA A 46 6.66 -1.20 0.12
CA ALA A 46 5.23 -0.94 0.13
C ALA A 46 4.39 -2.14 -0.33
N ARG A 47 5.01 -3.24 -0.76
CA ARG A 47 4.31 -4.40 -1.31
C ARG A 47 3.22 -4.94 -0.39
N LEU A 48 3.54 -5.15 0.89
CA LEU A 48 2.58 -5.70 1.85
C LEU A 48 1.39 -4.75 2.04
N LEU A 49 1.63 -3.44 2.16
CA LEU A 49 0.57 -2.43 2.26
C LEU A 49 -0.39 -2.53 1.07
N LEU A 50 0.15 -2.62 -0.14
CA LEU A 50 -0.64 -2.68 -1.38
C LEU A 50 -1.43 -4.00 -1.50
N GLU A 51 -0.84 -5.12 -1.10
CA GLU A 51 -1.54 -6.42 -1.06
C GLU A 51 -2.71 -6.39 -0.05
N VAL A 52 -2.48 -5.87 1.16
CA VAL A 52 -3.54 -5.73 2.17
C VAL A 52 -4.60 -4.74 1.69
N TYR A 53 -4.22 -3.61 1.09
CA TYR A 53 -5.17 -2.65 0.50
C TYR A 53 -6.12 -3.32 -0.50
N VAL A 54 -5.59 -4.05 -1.48
CA VAL A 54 -6.43 -4.72 -2.49
C VAL A 54 -7.29 -5.81 -1.85
N GLN A 55 -6.77 -6.54 -0.86
CA GLN A 55 -7.55 -7.56 -0.14
C GLN A 55 -8.75 -6.94 0.58
N ARG A 56 -8.53 -5.87 1.35
CA ARG A 56 -9.57 -5.18 2.12
C ARG A 56 -10.59 -4.51 1.19
N LEU A 57 -10.12 -3.89 0.11
CA LEU A 57 -10.97 -3.34 -0.93
C LEU A 57 -11.87 -4.40 -1.58
N ARG A 58 -11.31 -5.57 -1.92
CA ARG A 58 -12.07 -6.70 -2.48
C ARG A 58 -13.09 -7.26 -1.48
N ALA A 59 -12.71 -7.36 -0.21
CA ALA A 59 -13.61 -7.79 0.87
C ALA A 59 -14.74 -6.78 1.13
N GLY A 60 -14.57 -5.51 0.72
CA GLY A 60 -15.45 -4.42 1.12
C GLY A 60 -15.27 -4.03 2.59
N ASP A 61 -14.09 -4.30 3.14
CA ASP A 61 -13.73 -4.03 4.53
C ASP A 61 -13.25 -2.57 4.67
N ALA A 62 -14.21 -1.65 4.80
CA ALA A 62 -13.93 -0.22 4.91
C ALA A 62 -13.19 0.13 6.22
N ASP A 63 -13.52 -0.54 7.31
CA ASP A 63 -12.87 -0.27 8.61
C ASP A 63 -11.41 -0.74 8.56
N GLY A 64 -11.14 -1.94 8.03
CA GLY A 64 -9.78 -2.42 7.83
C GLY A 64 -8.99 -1.64 6.77
N LEU A 65 -9.66 -0.96 5.82
CA LEU A 65 -9.02 0.01 4.91
C LEU A 65 -8.65 1.32 5.61
N ALA A 66 -9.49 1.79 6.54
CA ALA A 66 -9.20 2.99 7.32
C ALA A 66 -7.96 2.82 8.20
N ASP A 67 -7.74 1.62 8.73
CA ASP A 67 -6.55 1.24 9.51
C ASP A 67 -5.25 1.27 8.69
N LEU A 68 -5.32 1.18 7.36
CA LEU A 68 -4.15 1.36 6.48
C LEU A 68 -3.79 2.83 6.26
N GLY A 69 -4.70 3.75 6.60
CA GLY A 69 -4.48 5.18 6.50
C GLY A 69 -3.54 5.67 7.59
N ALA A 70 -2.64 6.57 7.23
CA ALA A 70 -1.66 7.16 8.16
C ALA A 70 -2.34 7.70 9.44
N PRO A 71 -1.83 7.40 10.65
CA PRO A 71 -2.49 7.76 11.91
C PRO A 71 -2.76 9.26 12.10
N TRP A 72 -1.96 10.11 11.47
CA TRP A 72 -2.09 11.57 11.54
C TRP A 72 -3.10 12.16 10.53
N TYR A 73 -3.67 11.33 9.65
CA TYR A 73 -4.76 11.74 8.77
C TYR A 73 -6.11 11.65 9.49
N THR A 74 -6.95 12.65 9.23
CA THR A 74 -8.34 12.71 9.69
C THR A 74 -9.30 12.27 8.58
N GLY A 75 -10.52 11.87 8.95
CA GLY A 75 -11.54 11.47 7.95
C GLY A 75 -11.29 10.12 7.26
N ARG A 76 -10.32 9.32 7.74
CA ARG A 76 -9.94 8.01 7.20
C ARG A 76 -11.14 7.08 6.96
N ASP A 77 -12.06 6.97 7.92
CA ASP A 77 -13.22 6.09 7.80
C ASP A 77 -14.16 6.47 6.65
N ARG A 78 -14.37 7.78 6.42
CA ARG A 78 -15.22 8.25 5.32
C ARG A 78 -14.53 7.96 3.99
N ALA A 79 -13.25 8.31 3.88
CA ALA A 79 -12.49 8.09 2.66
C ALA A 79 -12.39 6.59 2.33
N ALA A 80 -12.20 5.72 3.32
CA ALA A 80 -12.19 4.26 3.12
C ALA A 80 -13.51 3.75 2.54
N ARG A 81 -14.65 4.20 3.08
CA ARG A 81 -15.99 3.84 2.56
C ARG A 81 -16.16 4.31 1.12
N ASP A 82 -15.76 5.55 0.81
CA ASP A 82 -15.81 6.07 -0.56
C ASP A 82 -14.95 5.25 -1.53
N LEU A 83 -13.80 4.74 -1.08
CA LEU A 83 -12.96 3.84 -1.89
C LEU A 83 -13.63 2.49 -2.13
N VAL A 84 -14.22 1.88 -1.11
CA VAL A 84 -14.98 0.63 -1.24
C VAL A 84 -16.12 0.80 -2.23
N ASP A 85 -16.94 1.84 -2.06
CA ASP A 85 -18.09 2.09 -2.91
C ASP A 85 -17.69 2.30 -4.37
N ARG A 86 -16.55 2.96 -4.60
CA ARG A 86 -16.07 3.28 -5.95
C ARG A 86 -15.34 2.12 -6.64
N TYR A 87 -14.56 1.34 -5.89
CA TYR A 87 -13.58 0.42 -6.50
C TYR A 87 -13.75 -1.05 -6.14
N ARG A 88 -14.56 -1.42 -5.14
CA ARG A 88 -14.74 -2.83 -4.76
C ARG A 88 -15.13 -3.73 -5.93
N ALA A 89 -16.05 -3.27 -6.78
CA ALA A 89 -16.52 -4.03 -7.95
C ALA A 89 -15.38 -4.33 -8.95
N HIS A 90 -14.33 -3.51 -8.95
CA HIS A 90 -13.17 -3.62 -9.85
C HIS A 90 -12.05 -4.49 -9.24
N ALA A 91 -12.03 -4.68 -7.92
CA ALA A 91 -11.01 -5.43 -7.19
C ALA A 91 -11.19 -6.96 -7.21
N GLY A 92 -12.10 -7.49 -8.04
CA GLY A 92 -12.40 -8.92 -8.11
C GLY A 92 -11.38 -9.77 -8.89
N GLY A 93 -10.55 -9.13 -9.72
CA GLY A 93 -9.56 -9.78 -10.59
C GLY A 93 -8.12 -9.48 -10.20
N ALA A 94 -7.17 -9.91 -11.05
CA ALA A 94 -5.78 -9.53 -10.91
C ALA A 94 -5.62 -8.00 -11.01
N ALA A 95 -4.71 -7.45 -10.23
CA ALA A 95 -4.36 -6.03 -10.25
C ALA A 95 -2.86 -5.84 -10.45
N GLU A 96 -2.49 -4.71 -11.04
CA GLU A 96 -1.11 -4.27 -11.20
C GLU A 96 -0.93 -2.95 -10.44
N ALA A 97 0.02 -2.89 -9.51
CA ALA A 97 0.44 -1.67 -8.86
C ALA A 97 1.76 -1.20 -9.45
N ILE A 98 1.77 0.06 -9.90
CA ILE A 98 2.95 0.72 -10.43
C ILE A 98 3.34 1.82 -9.46
N VAL A 99 4.45 1.62 -8.77
CA VAL A 99 5.01 2.60 -7.85
C VAL A 99 5.79 3.62 -8.67
N ARG A 100 5.31 4.86 -8.66
CA ARG A 100 5.93 5.98 -9.36
C ARG A 100 7.13 6.48 -8.56
N ASP A 101 8.06 7.11 -9.26
CA ASP A 101 9.24 7.68 -8.61
C ASP A 101 8.85 8.64 -7.48
N PRO A 102 9.46 8.47 -6.29
CA PRO A 102 9.30 9.42 -5.21
C PRO A 102 9.98 10.74 -5.61
N ALA A 103 9.20 11.81 -5.82
CA ALA A 103 9.76 13.14 -6.03
C ALA A 103 10.34 13.74 -4.74
N VAL A 104 9.92 13.20 -3.60
CA VAL A 104 10.31 13.59 -2.24
C VAL A 104 10.58 12.30 -1.47
N PRO A 105 11.63 12.24 -0.62
CA PRO A 105 11.82 11.10 0.28
C PRO A 105 10.55 10.81 1.09
N ASP A 106 10.34 9.54 1.40
CA ASP A 106 9.22 9.08 2.24
C ASP A 106 7.81 9.31 1.67
N LEU A 107 7.69 9.78 0.41
CA LEU A 107 6.42 9.96 -0.29
C LEU A 107 6.46 9.29 -1.66
N ALA A 108 5.45 8.49 -1.98
CA ALA A 108 5.32 7.91 -3.30
C ALA A 108 3.88 7.90 -3.80
N GLY A 109 3.74 7.91 -5.13
CA GLY A 109 2.46 7.69 -5.79
C GLY A 109 2.38 6.28 -6.33
N VAL A 110 1.22 5.64 -6.22
CA VAL A 110 0.98 4.31 -6.78
C VAL A 110 -0.20 4.38 -7.75
N GLU A 111 0.02 3.93 -8.98
CA GLU A 111 -1.05 3.69 -9.94
C GLU A 111 -1.47 2.23 -9.86
N LEU A 112 -2.69 1.98 -9.38
CA LEU A 112 -3.32 0.67 -9.39
C LEU A 112 -4.16 0.52 -10.65
N ARG A 113 -3.95 -0.58 -11.38
CA ARG A 113 -4.68 -0.98 -12.57
C ARG A 113 -5.43 -2.26 -12.29
N PHE A 114 -6.75 -2.21 -12.39
CA PHE A 114 -7.60 -3.38 -12.23
C PHE A 114 -7.72 -4.15 -13.56
N GLY A 115 -8.07 -5.43 -13.47
CA GLY A 115 -8.18 -6.31 -14.65
C GLY A 115 -9.22 -5.87 -15.68
N ASP A 116 -10.17 -5.02 -15.31
CA ASP A 116 -11.17 -4.43 -16.21
C ASP A 116 -10.71 -3.11 -16.86
N GLY A 117 -9.45 -2.71 -16.64
CA GLY A 117 -8.86 -1.49 -17.17
C GLY A 117 -9.12 -0.24 -16.33
N ARG A 118 -9.91 -0.32 -15.24
CA ARG A 118 -10.08 0.79 -14.32
C ARG A 118 -8.75 1.13 -13.66
N ARG A 119 -8.51 2.41 -13.45
CA ARG A 119 -7.31 2.93 -12.79
C ARG A 119 -7.67 3.68 -11.52
N GLN A 120 -6.77 3.60 -10.56
CA GLN A 120 -6.81 4.35 -9.30
C GLN A 120 -5.41 4.86 -8.99
N THR A 121 -5.32 6.09 -8.51
CA THR A 121 -4.07 6.63 -7.96
C THR A 121 -4.18 6.64 -6.44
N LEU A 122 -3.13 6.17 -5.77
CA LEU A 122 -2.97 6.20 -4.32
C LEU A 122 -1.73 7.04 -3.98
N GLY A 123 -1.80 7.82 -2.91
CA GLY A 123 -0.62 8.37 -2.25
C GLY A 123 -0.23 7.48 -1.09
N ILE A 124 1.07 7.27 -0.89
CA ILE A 124 1.62 6.61 0.28
C ILE A 124 2.68 7.49 0.94
N SER A 125 2.78 7.39 2.26
CA SER A 125 3.77 8.10 3.06
C SER A 125 4.43 7.16 4.06
N ARG A 126 5.72 7.36 4.31
CA ARG A 126 6.49 6.61 5.29
C ARG A 126 6.66 7.44 6.56
N ASP A 127 6.44 6.81 7.71
CA ASP A 127 6.72 7.43 8.99
C ASP A 127 8.18 7.24 9.43
N ARG A 128 8.53 7.85 10.56
CA ARG A 128 9.86 7.77 11.16
C ARG A 128 10.27 6.36 11.61
N ASP A 129 9.31 5.45 11.71
CA ASP A 129 9.51 4.06 12.12
C ASP A 129 9.63 3.13 10.89
N ASP A 130 9.85 3.72 9.70
CA ASP A 130 10.00 3.08 8.41
C ASP A 130 8.72 2.36 7.91
N VAL A 131 7.55 2.73 8.43
CA VAL A 131 6.26 2.12 8.05
C VAL A 131 5.58 2.93 6.96
N TRP A 132 5.20 2.26 5.87
CA TRP A 132 4.38 2.85 4.80
C TRP A 132 2.89 2.83 5.16
N TRP A 133 2.22 3.95 4.88
CA TRP A 133 0.80 4.19 5.13
C TRP A 133 0.11 4.76 3.89
N LEU A 134 -1.21 4.56 3.78
CA LEU A 134 -2.01 5.25 2.76
C LEU A 134 -2.27 6.70 3.18
N GLN A 135 -2.16 7.62 2.22
CA GLN A 135 -2.66 8.98 2.35
C GLN A 135 -4.19 8.96 2.16
N LEU A 136 -4.92 8.76 3.26
CA LEU A 136 -6.35 8.52 3.25
C LEU A 136 -7.09 9.58 4.08
N GLY A 137 -7.94 10.38 3.43
CA GLY A 137 -8.62 11.50 4.08
C GLY A 137 -7.81 12.80 4.04
N ASP A 138 -7.94 13.61 5.08
CA ASP A 138 -7.34 14.95 5.16
C ASP A 138 -6.18 14.97 6.15
N GLY A 139 -4.99 15.34 5.69
CA GLY A 139 -3.77 15.40 6.50
C GLY A 139 -2.57 15.92 5.73
N ASP A 140 -1.50 16.25 6.46
CA ASP A 140 -0.19 16.51 5.86
C ASP A 140 0.42 15.18 5.42
N PRO A 141 0.91 15.04 4.17
CA PRO A 141 1.56 13.81 3.73
C PRO A 141 2.81 13.44 4.52
N VAL A 142 3.45 14.40 5.19
CA VAL A 142 4.63 14.16 6.03
C VAL A 142 4.19 13.87 7.46
N ALA A 143 4.75 12.80 8.04
CA ALA A 143 4.54 12.48 9.44
C ALA A 143 5.05 13.64 10.34
N PRO A 144 4.28 14.08 11.34
CA PRO A 144 4.66 15.17 12.24
C PRO A 144 5.83 14.83 13.17
#